data_AF-A0A8R1IGB8-F1
#
_entry.id   AF-A0A8R1IGB8-F1
#
_cell.length_a   1.000
_cell.length_b   1.000
_cell.length_c   1.000
_cell.angle_alpha   90.00
_cell.angle_beta   90.00
_cell.angle_gamma   90.00
#
_symmetry.space_group_name_H-M   'P 1'
#
loop_
_entity.id
_entity.type
_entity.pdbx_description
1 polymer ?
#
loop_
_entity_poly.entity_id
_entity_poly.type
_entity_poly.pdbx_seq_one_letter_code
_entity_poly.pdbx_strand_id
1 'polypeptide(L)'
;MTQLGFSTLQMSRRITRSRCCVRNYARDTMAHGSAKPTGLPRIVNDGDERSVNVWGLLARAVYRHGEQFQTVGELKDAVTEEYDKLQSSYLESLTQSMSNRLCQVMQKFLGPTSY
;
A
#
# COMPACT_ATOMS: atom_id res chain seq x y z
N MET A 1 26.48 -25.88 4.26
CA MET A 1 26.25 -27.22 4.85
C MET A 1 27.42 -28.19 4.68
N THR A 2 28.25 -28.00 3.65
CA THR A 2 29.52 -28.72 3.45
C THR A 2 30.50 -28.54 4.63
N GLN A 3 30.42 -27.44 5.37
CA GLN A 3 31.29 -27.18 6.54
C GLN A 3 31.06 -28.08 7.75
N LEU A 4 29.90 -28.74 7.88
CA LEU A 4 29.61 -29.64 9.01
C LEU A 4 29.58 -31.13 8.58
N GLY A 5 29.78 -31.44 7.30
CA GLY A 5 29.80 -32.83 6.79
C GLY A 5 28.48 -33.60 6.91
N PHE A 6 27.39 -32.98 7.36
CA PHE A 6 26.08 -33.62 7.53
C PHE A 6 25.11 -33.27 6.40
N SER A 7 24.23 -34.21 6.06
CA SER A 7 23.08 -33.95 5.19
C SER A 7 21.97 -33.17 5.91
N THR A 8 21.14 -32.47 5.14
CA THR A 8 19.94 -31.76 5.65
C THR A 8 19.02 -32.65 6.50
N LEU A 9 18.88 -33.92 6.10
CA LEU A 9 18.08 -34.91 6.82
C LEU A 9 18.69 -35.26 8.18
N GLN A 10 20.01 -35.47 8.24
CA GLN A 10 20.71 -35.78 9.49
C GLN A 10 20.65 -34.60 10.46
N MET A 11 20.83 -33.37 9.97
CA MET A 11 20.67 -32.16 10.79
C MET A 11 19.24 -32.02 11.31
N SER A 12 18.24 -32.17 10.44
CA SER A 12 16.81 -32.12 10.80
C SER A 12 16.45 -33.05 11.95
N ARG A 13 16.96 -34.29 11.93
CA ARG A 13 16.75 -35.28 13.00
C ARG A 13 17.46 -34.91 14.30
N ARG A 14 18.68 -34.36 14.23
CA ARG A 14 19.47 -33.99 15.41
C ARG A 14 18.91 -32.78 16.15
N ILE A 15 18.40 -31.78 15.42
CA ILE A 15 17.87 -30.54 16.02
C ILE A 15 16.34 -30.52 16.12
N THR A 16 15.66 -31.61 15.75
CA THR A 16 14.20 -31.76 15.76
C THR A 16 13.49 -30.61 15.01
N ARG A 17 14.00 -30.25 13.82
CA ARG A 17 13.40 -29.23 12.94
C ARG A 17 13.13 -29.78 11.57
N SER A 18 12.21 -29.18 10.83
CA SER A 18 11.87 -29.63 9.47
C SER A 18 13.06 -29.47 8.51
N ARG A 19 13.19 -30.39 7.55
CA ARG A 19 14.22 -30.31 6.50
C ARG A 19 14.16 -28.99 5.73
N CYS A 20 12.96 -28.42 5.55
CA CYS A 20 12.77 -27.13 4.89
C CYS A 20 13.38 -25.98 5.71
N CYS A 21 13.14 -25.94 7.02
CA CYS A 21 13.72 -24.94 7.92
C CYS A 21 15.26 -25.02 7.92
N VAL A 22 15.84 -26.21 8.05
CA VAL A 22 17.30 -26.41 8.01
C VAL A 22 17.89 -25.93 6.67
N ARG A 23 17.22 -26.23 5.56
CA ARG A 23 17.66 -25.81 4.22
C ARG A 23 17.57 -24.29 4.06
N ASN A 24 16.51 -23.67 4.55
CA ASN A 24 16.34 -22.22 4.48
C ASN A 24 17.36 -21.50 5.37
N TYR A 25 17.59 -21.99 6.60
CA TYR A 25 18.63 -21.49 7.49
C TYR A 25 20.01 -21.55 6.85
N ALA A 26 20.38 -22.69 6.26
CA ALA A 26 21.68 -22.86 5.61
C ALA A 26 21.86 -22.05 4.32
N ARG A 27 20.77 -21.60 3.69
CA ARG A 27 20.80 -20.75 2.50
C ARG A 27 21.01 -19.29 2.86
N ASP A 28 20.43 -18.85 3.97
CA ASP A 28 20.54 -17.47 4.43
C ASP A 28 20.39 -17.44 5.95
N THR A 29 21.51 -17.56 6.65
CA THR A 29 21.55 -17.57 8.11
C THR A 29 21.20 -16.21 8.71
N MET A 30 21.48 -15.12 7.98
CA MET A 30 21.29 -13.75 8.44
C MET A 30 19.83 -13.29 8.28
N ALA A 31 19.11 -13.79 7.28
CA ALA A 31 17.68 -13.54 7.10
C ALA A 31 16.78 -14.59 7.78
N HIS A 32 17.33 -15.65 8.39
CA HIS A 32 16.50 -16.67 9.01
C HIS A 32 15.81 -16.14 10.28
N GLY A 33 14.49 -16.00 10.22
CA GLY A 33 13.67 -15.46 11.30
C GLY A 33 13.23 -14.02 11.08
N SER A 34 13.69 -13.35 10.02
CA SER A 34 13.06 -12.12 9.58
C SER A 34 11.68 -12.44 9.01
N ALA A 35 10.67 -11.68 9.43
CA ALA A 35 9.34 -11.77 8.85
C ALA A 35 9.46 -11.41 7.36
N LYS A 36 9.21 -12.38 6.48
CA LYS A 36 8.95 -12.04 5.08
C LYS A 36 7.60 -11.33 5.04
N PRO A 37 7.44 -10.23 4.29
CA PRO A 37 6.12 -9.75 3.95
C PRO A 37 5.40 -10.89 3.22
N THR A 38 4.43 -11.52 3.86
CA THR A 38 3.62 -12.56 3.23
C THR A 38 2.59 -11.84 2.36
N GLY A 39 2.81 -11.80 1.06
CA GLY A 39 1.88 -11.22 0.08
C GLY A 39 2.57 -10.59 -1.12
N LEU A 40 1.80 -10.35 -2.19
CA LEU A 40 2.21 -9.36 -3.19
C LEU A 40 2.41 -8.03 -2.46
N PRO A 41 3.45 -7.24 -2.80
CA PRO A 41 3.49 -5.84 -2.42
C PRO A 41 2.16 -5.22 -2.82
N ARG A 42 1.43 -4.68 -1.84
CA ARG A 42 0.20 -3.93 -2.10
C ARG A 42 0.64 -2.75 -2.98
N ILE A 43 0.19 -2.73 -4.24
CA ILE A 43 0.50 -1.67 -5.21
C ILE A 43 0.01 -0.30 -4.70
N VAL A 44 -0.91 -0.31 -3.73
CA VAL A 44 -1.52 0.87 -3.10
C VAL A 44 -1.34 0.71 -1.59
N ASN A 45 -0.54 1.59 -0.97
CA ASN A 45 -0.54 1.75 0.48
C ASN A 45 -1.89 2.37 0.91
N ASP A 46 -2.34 2.16 2.16
CA ASP A 46 -3.58 2.79 2.67
C ASP A 46 -3.52 4.34 2.58
N GLY A 47 -2.34 4.91 2.37
CA GLY A 47 -2.15 6.33 2.08
C GLY A 47 -2.05 6.72 0.59
N ASP A 48 -1.92 5.76 -0.33
CA ASP A 48 -2.28 5.96 -1.75
C ASP A 48 -3.79 5.85 -1.98
N GLU A 49 -4.52 5.13 -1.11
CA GLU A 49 -5.99 5.30 -0.96
C GLU A 49 -6.35 6.72 -0.48
N ARG A 50 -5.37 7.40 0.10
CA ARG A 50 -5.37 8.81 0.46
C ARG A 50 -4.74 9.68 -0.64
N SER A 51 -4.72 9.26 -1.90
CA SER A 51 -5.37 10.11 -2.90
C SER A 51 -6.86 10.05 -2.56
N VAL A 52 -7.40 10.84 -1.64
CA VAL A 52 -7.76 12.25 -1.85
C VAL A 52 -8.16 12.55 -3.30
N ASN A 53 -8.89 11.63 -3.90
CA ASN A 53 -9.56 11.84 -5.17
C ASN A 53 -10.50 13.03 -4.98
N VAL A 54 -10.59 13.93 -5.97
CA VAL A 54 -11.60 15.01 -5.98
C VAL A 54 -12.97 14.47 -5.54
N TRP A 55 -13.27 13.22 -5.93
CA TRP A 55 -14.42 12.42 -5.50
C TRP A 55 -14.60 12.21 -3.99
N GLY A 56 -13.53 11.97 -3.22
CA GLY A 56 -13.63 11.81 -1.77
C GLY A 56 -13.91 13.13 -1.06
N LEU A 57 -13.40 14.24 -1.60
CA LEU A 57 -13.70 15.59 -1.11
C LEU A 57 -15.14 15.99 -1.45
N LEU A 58 -15.54 15.77 -2.71
CA LEU A 58 -16.92 15.96 -3.16
C LEU A 58 -17.90 15.13 -2.34
N ALA A 59 -17.62 13.85 -2.10
CA ALA A 59 -18.49 13.01 -1.29
C ALA A 59 -18.68 13.56 0.12
N ARG A 60 -17.61 14.06 0.76
CA ARG A 60 -17.73 14.69 2.08
C ARG A 60 -18.53 16.00 2.07
N ALA A 61 -18.44 16.74 0.97
CA ALA A 61 -19.13 18.01 0.81
C ALA A 61 -20.62 17.81 0.48
N VAL A 62 -20.92 16.90 -0.44
CA VAL A 62 -22.28 16.55 -0.89
C VAL A 62 -23.08 15.85 0.19
N TYR A 63 -22.46 14.98 0.99
CA TYR A 63 -23.13 14.30 2.11
C TYR A 63 -22.89 15.01 3.46
N ARG A 64 -22.50 16.28 3.42
CA ARG A 64 -22.24 17.05 4.64
C ARG A 64 -23.51 17.09 5.48
N HIS A 65 -23.36 17.03 6.80
CA HIS A 65 -24.49 17.00 7.74
C HIS A 65 -25.47 15.83 7.58
N GLY A 66 -25.08 14.78 6.85
CA GLY A 66 -25.93 13.60 6.63
C GLY A 66 -27.06 13.84 5.64
N GLU A 67 -26.90 14.82 4.74
CA GLU A 67 -27.84 15.06 3.65
C GLU A 67 -28.06 13.79 2.82
N GLN A 68 -29.32 13.56 2.43
CA GLN A 68 -29.73 12.42 1.62
C GLN A 68 -30.63 12.93 0.50
N PHE A 69 -30.50 12.32 -0.67
CA PHE A 69 -31.21 12.72 -1.88
C PHE A 69 -32.24 11.66 -2.23
N GLN A 70 -33.47 12.09 -2.57
CA GLN A 70 -34.55 11.16 -2.92
C GLN A 70 -34.51 10.80 -4.40
N THR A 71 -33.89 11.64 -5.21
CA THR A 71 -33.74 11.42 -6.65
C THR A 71 -32.29 11.55 -7.11
N VAL A 72 -31.96 10.87 -8.20
CA VAL A 72 -30.64 11.00 -8.85
C VAL A 72 -30.43 12.42 -9.41
N GLY A 73 -31.50 13.14 -9.74
CA GLY A 73 -31.44 14.53 -10.19
C GLY A 73 -30.87 15.45 -9.11
N GLU A 74 -31.44 15.40 -7.91
CA GLU A 74 -30.98 16.19 -6.76
C GLU A 74 -29.52 15.90 -6.41
N LEU A 75 -29.11 14.63 -6.43
CA LEU A 75 -27.72 14.25 -6.18
C LEU A 75 -26.77 14.83 -7.26
N LYS A 76 -27.18 14.81 -8.53
CA LYS A 76 -26.37 15.39 -9.62
C LYS A 76 -26.22 16.90 -9.45
N ASP A 77 -27.29 17.59 -9.08
CA ASP A 77 -27.28 19.03 -8.86
C ASP A 77 -26.34 19.39 -7.71
N ALA A 78 -26.44 18.69 -6.57
CA ALA A 78 -25.56 18.90 -5.42
C ALA A 78 -24.08 18.60 -5.73
N VAL A 79 -23.80 17.53 -6.48
CA VAL A 79 -22.43 17.21 -6.92
C VAL A 79 -21.88 18.30 -7.83
N THR A 80 -22.70 18.85 -8.73
CA THR A 80 -22.29 19.92 -9.65
C THR A 80 -22.01 21.21 -8.88
N GLU A 81 -22.87 21.56 -7.93
CA GLU A 81 -22.68 22.75 -7.08
C GLU A 81 -21.39 22.68 -6.25
N GLU A 82 -21.11 21.54 -5.62
CA GLU A 82 -19.87 21.34 -4.87
C GLU A 82 -18.63 21.25 -5.77
N TYR A 83 -18.81 20.78 -7.02
CA TYR A 83 -17.74 20.78 -8.02
C TYR A 83 -17.39 22.20 -8.48
N ASP A 84 -18.38 23.07 -8.70
CA ASP A 84 -18.13 24.45 -9.13
C ASP A 84 -17.44 25.29 -8.04
N LYS A 85 -17.58 24.90 -6.77
CA LYS A 85 -16.85 25.51 -5.63
C LYS A 85 -15.37 25.12 -5.59
N LEU A 86 -14.94 24.07 -6.29
CA LEU A 86 -13.54 23.65 -6.31
C LEU A 86 -12.69 24.63 -7.11
N GLN A 87 -11.65 25.17 -6.45
CA GLN A 87 -10.69 26.04 -7.13
C GLN A 87 -9.75 25.24 -8.03
N SER A 88 -9.49 25.76 -9.24
CA SER A 88 -8.56 25.16 -10.21
C SER A 88 -7.15 24.96 -9.63
N SER A 89 -6.70 25.87 -8.76
CA SER A 89 -5.41 25.78 -8.06
C SER A 89 -5.29 24.53 -7.18
N TYR A 90 -6.40 24.04 -6.61
CA TYR A 90 -6.42 22.80 -5.83
C TYR A 90 -6.22 21.58 -6.72
N LEU A 91 -6.85 21.56 -7.90
CA LEU A 91 -6.69 20.49 -8.89
C LEU A 91 -5.24 20.42 -9.40
N GLU A 92 -4.61 21.58 -9.63
CA GLU A 92 -3.19 21.66 -9.99
C GLU A 92 -2.29 21.12 -8.87
N SER A 93 -2.58 21.48 -7.61
CA SER A 93 -1.83 20.99 -6.45
C SER A 93 -1.93 19.46 -6.30
N LEU A 94 -3.08 18.89 -6.63
CA LEU A 94 -3.32 17.45 -6.61
C LEU A 94 -2.49 16.74 -7.69
N THR A 95 -2.46 17.32 -8.88
CA THR A 95 -1.67 16.83 -10.02
C THR A 95 -0.18 16.88 -9.69
N GLN A 96 0.27 17.98 -9.08
CA GLN A 96 1.66 18.14 -8.65
C GLN A 96 2.05 17.15 -7.54
N SER A 97 1.14 16.86 -6.61
CA SER A 97 1.30 15.82 -5.59
C SER A 97 1.58 14.44 -6.19
N MET A 98 0.88 14.06 -7.27
CA MET A 98 1.13 12.78 -7.96
C MET A 98 2.53 12.70 -8.56
N SER A 99 2.97 13.76 -9.24
CA SER A 99 4.33 13.86 -9.79
C SER A 99 5.39 13.74 -8.69
N ASN A 100 5.17 14.40 -7.55
CA ASN A 100 6.09 14.33 -6.41
C ASN A 100 6.13 12.92 -5.79
N ARG A 101 4.99 12.21 -5.73
CA ARG A 101 4.93 10.81 -5.27
C ARG A 101 5.72 9.88 -6.17
N LEU A 102 5.57 10.00 -7.49
CA LEU A 102 6.35 9.21 -8.46
C LEU A 102 7.86 9.43 -8.27
N CYS A 103 8.29 10.69 -8.11
CA CYS A 103 9.69 11.00 -7.80
C CYS A 103 10.18 10.34 -6.51
N GLN A 104 9.36 10.33 -5.44
CA GLN A 104 9.72 9.67 -4.17
C GLN A 104 9.81 8.15 -4.30
N VAL A 105 8.90 7.52 -5.05
CA VAL A 105 8.94 6.06 -5.32
C VAL A 105 10.23 5.70 -6.05
N MET A 106 10.62 6.51 -7.05
CA MET A 106 11.87 6.32 -7.79
C MET A 106 13.09 6.48 -6.89
N GLN A 107 13.12 7.50 -6.03
CA GLN A 107 14.22 7.74 -5.09
C GLN A 107 14.38 6.63 -4.03
N LYS A 108 13.28 5.98 -3.64
CA LYS A 108 13.28 4.91 -2.63
C LYS A 108 13.43 3.49 -3.22
N PHE A 109 13.75 3.35 -4.51
CA PHE A 109 13.83 2.04 -5.18
C PHE A 109 12.59 1.16 -4.94
N LEU A 110 11.38 1.72 -5.11
CA LEU A 110 10.10 1.03 -4.87
C LEU A 110 9.79 0.74 -3.39
N GLY A 111 10.52 1.34 -2.44
CA GLY A 111 10.22 1.27 -1.01
C GLY A 111 9.00 2.10 -0.60
N PRO A 112 8.45 1.89 0.62
CA PRO A 112 7.21 2.51 1.06
C PRO A 112 7.27 4.05 1.10
N THR A 113 6.21 4.66 0.59
CA THR A 113 5.94 6.10 0.63
C THR A 113 5.14 6.44 1.90
N SER A 114 5.34 7.64 2.45
CA SER A 114 4.68 8.10 3.69
C SER A 114 3.34 8.82 3.42
N TYR A 115 2.89 8.80 2.17
CA TYR A 115 1.60 9.37 1.79
C TYR A 115 0.50 8.41 2.21
#